data_AF-A0A816FV91-F1
#
_entry.id   AF-A0A816FV91-F1
#
_cell.length_a   1.000
_cell.length_b   1.000
_cell.length_c   1.000
_cell.angle_alpha   90.00
_cell.angle_beta   90.00
_cell.angle_gamma   90.00
#
_symmetry.space_group_name_H-M   'P 1'
#
loop_
_entity.id
_entity.type
_entity.pdbx_description
1 polymer ?
#
loop_
_entity_poly.entity_id
_entity_poly.type
_entity_poly.pdbx_seq_one_letter_code
_entity_poly.pdbx_strand_id
1 'polypeptide(L)'
;MKCGDVAHAESLFYSSKAKVLPMYGAMMKGYVDNNLPDKAIDLFNKIENPDDVNMILVFNSCAQLKTKEALDLVKKISKQIPESIYSNPHLFTSL
;
A
#
# COMPACT_ATOMS: atom_id res chain seq x y z
N MET A 1 -4.16 -6.33 -10.57
CA MET A 1 -5.47 -5.81 -11.07
C MET A 1 -5.26 -5.23 -12.47
N LYS A 2 -6.14 -5.46 -13.46
CA LYS A 2 -5.96 -4.84 -14.79
C LYS A 2 -6.30 -3.34 -14.71
N CYS A 3 -5.69 -2.52 -15.56
CA CYS A 3 -5.84 -1.05 -15.51
C CYS A 3 -7.30 -0.57 -15.59
N GLY A 4 -8.14 -1.20 -16.44
CA GLY A 4 -9.58 -0.90 -16.52
C GLY A 4 -10.37 -1.24 -15.23
N ASP A 5 -9.88 -2.20 -14.45
CA ASP A 5 -10.52 -2.61 -13.19
C ASP A 5 -10.16 -1.65 -12.04
N VAL A 6 -9.02 -0.95 -12.12
CA VAL A 6 -8.53 -0.05 -11.05
C VAL A 6 -9.47 1.14 -10.84
N ALA A 7 -9.87 1.80 -11.93
CA ALA A 7 -10.75 2.97 -11.84
C ALA A 7 -12.14 2.58 -11.27
N HIS A 8 -12.64 1.41 -11.66
CA HIS A 8 -13.91 0.90 -11.13
C HIS A 8 -13.79 0.52 -9.65
N ALA A 9 -12.72 -0.18 -9.27
CA ALA A 9 -12.43 -0.50 -7.88
C ALA A 9 -12.24 0.76 -7.02
N GLU A 10 -11.57 1.79 -7.55
CA GLU A 10 -11.39 3.09 -6.89
C GLU A 10 -12.75 3.75 -6.61
N SER A 11 -13.64 3.77 -7.61
CA SER A 11 -15.01 4.29 -7.44
C SER A 11 -15.78 3.54 -6.35
N LEU A 12 -15.74 2.20 -6.37
CA LEU A 12 -16.40 1.38 -5.36
C LEU A 12 -15.82 1.62 -3.96
N PHE A 13 -14.49 1.64 -3.86
CA PHE A 13 -13.78 1.90 -2.62
C PHE A 13 -14.20 3.23 -2.01
N TYR A 14 -14.18 4.32 -2.79
CA TYR A 14 -14.57 5.63 -2.28
C TYR A 14 -16.06 5.76 -1.97
N SER A 15 -16.94 5.07 -2.72
CA SER A 15 -18.39 5.02 -2.43
C SER A 15 -18.74 4.25 -1.15
N SER A 16 -17.87 3.33 -0.69
CA SER A 16 -18.12 2.57 0.53
C SER A 16 -18.04 3.45 1.76
N LYS A 17 -19.08 3.41 2.62
CA LYS A 17 -19.11 4.13 3.89
C LYS A 17 -18.25 3.47 4.97
N ALA A 18 -18.04 2.16 4.89
CA ALA A 18 -17.23 1.40 5.83
C ALA A 18 -16.04 0.78 5.09
N LYS A 19 -14.84 1.27 5.38
CA LYS A 19 -13.59 0.77 4.81
C LYS A 19 -12.81 0.04 5.89
N VAL A 20 -12.39 -1.20 5.62
CA VAL A 20 -11.56 -2.01 6.51
C VAL A 20 -10.15 -2.15 5.94
N LEU A 21 -9.16 -2.47 6.77
CA LEU A 21 -7.74 -2.57 6.36
C LEU A 21 -7.51 -3.42 5.11
N PRO A 22 -8.12 -4.61 4.94
CA PRO A 22 -7.98 -5.39 3.71
C PRO A 22 -8.45 -4.66 2.44
N MET A 23 -9.45 -3.77 2.53
CA MET A 23 -9.90 -2.97 1.38
C MET A 23 -8.85 -1.94 0.98
N TYR A 24 -8.19 -1.31 1.96
CA TYR A 24 -7.07 -0.41 1.69
C TYR A 24 -5.91 -1.18 1.04
N GLY A 25 -5.56 -2.36 1.55
CA GLY A 25 -4.52 -3.21 0.98
C GLY A 25 -4.82 -3.61 -0.46
N ALA A 26 -6.05 -4.04 -0.77
CA ALA A 26 -6.47 -4.38 -2.12
C ALA A 26 -6.35 -3.18 -3.09
N MET A 27 -6.78 -1.99 -2.66
CA MET A 27 -6.71 -0.79 -3.48
C MET A 27 -5.26 -0.31 -3.68
N MET A 28 -4.44 -0.33 -2.63
CA MET A 28 -3.01 -0.02 -2.70
C MET A 28 -2.28 -0.98 -3.64
N LYS A 29 -2.50 -2.29 -3.53
CA LYS A 29 -1.95 -3.29 -4.47
C LYS A 29 -2.38 -2.96 -5.90
N GLY A 30 -3.65 -2.60 -6.07
CA GLY A 30 -4.19 -2.12 -7.32
C GLY A 30 -3.37 -1.00 -7.98
N TYR A 31 -3.06 0.04 -7.20
CA TYR A 31 -2.23 1.15 -7.67
C TYR A 31 -0.79 0.72 -7.96
N VAL A 32 -0.18 -0.08 -7.08
CA VAL A 32 1.18 -0.62 -7.26
C VAL A 32 1.31 -1.44 -8.54
N ASP A 33 0.38 -2.37 -8.78
CA ASP A 33 0.33 -3.22 -9.99
C ASP A 33 0.17 -2.39 -11.29
N ASN A 34 -0.34 -1.15 -11.18
CA ASN A 34 -0.61 -0.28 -12.31
C ASN A 34 0.32 0.93 -12.40
N ASN A 35 1.47 0.89 -11.72
CA ASN A 35 2.47 1.96 -11.71
C ASN A 35 1.90 3.33 -11.28
N LEU A 36 1.02 3.32 -10.28
CA LEU A 36 0.46 4.53 -9.64
C LEU A 36 0.94 4.65 -8.18
N PRO A 37 2.25 4.63 -7.91
CA PRO A 37 2.78 4.55 -6.55
C PRO A 37 2.41 5.77 -5.69
N ASP A 38 2.23 6.95 -6.27
CA ASP A 38 1.79 8.15 -5.54
C ASP A 38 0.42 7.95 -4.91
N LYS A 39 -0.54 7.39 -5.67
CA LYS A 39 -1.89 7.09 -5.17
C LYS A 39 -1.86 6.04 -4.05
N ALA A 40 -0.96 5.07 -4.14
CA ALA A 40 -0.79 4.06 -3.09
C ALA A 40 -0.27 4.68 -1.78
N ILE A 41 0.72 5.57 -1.88
CA ILE A 41 1.27 6.30 -0.73
C ILE A 41 0.22 7.24 -0.12
N ASP A 42 -0.50 8.00 -0.95
CA ASP A 42 -1.57 8.89 -0.50
C ASP A 42 -2.67 8.12 0.22
N LEU A 43 -2.99 6.91 -0.24
CA LEU A 43 -3.96 6.05 0.42
C LEU A 43 -3.42 5.48 1.73
N PHE A 44 -2.15 5.06 1.77
CA PHE A 44 -1.50 4.59 3.00
C PHE A 44 -1.50 5.66 4.10
N ASN A 45 -1.23 6.91 3.74
CA ASN A 45 -1.21 8.03 4.71
C ASN A 45 -2.57 8.30 5.38
N LYS A 46 -3.66 7.73 4.87
CA LYS A 46 -5.01 7.82 5.46
C LYS A 46 -5.31 6.69 6.46
N ILE A 47 -4.40 5.73 6.60
CA ILE A 47 -4.55 4.59 7.51
C ILE A 47 -3.90 4.94 8.85
N GLU A 48 -4.67 4.92 9.93
CA GLU A 48 -4.17 5.24 11.27
C GLU A 48 -3.30 4.11 11.86
N ASN A 49 -3.74 2.85 11.68
CA ASN A 49 -3.07 1.66 12.21
C ASN A 49 -2.87 0.63 11.08
N PRO A 50 -1.90 0.84 10.17
CA PRO A 50 -1.64 -0.09 9.08
C PRO A 50 -1.13 -1.44 9.59
N ASP A 51 -1.51 -2.51 8.89
CA ASP A 51 -0.98 -3.85 9.13
C ASP A 51 0.28 -4.14 8.29
N ASP A 52 0.88 -5.31 8.50
CA ASP A 52 2.07 -5.77 7.78
C ASP A 52 1.90 -5.71 6.25
N VAL A 53 0.70 -5.98 5.73
CA VAL A 53 0.41 -5.95 4.29
C VAL A 53 0.44 -4.51 3.77
N ASN A 54 -0.20 -3.58 4.48
CA ASN A 54 -0.18 -2.16 4.12
C ASN A 54 1.25 -1.60 4.16
N MET A 55 2.06 -1.99 5.16
CA MET A 55 3.47 -1.58 5.28
C MET A 55 4.30 -2.04 4.08
N ILE A 56 4.16 -3.29 3.64
CA ILE A 56 4.96 -3.79 2.51
C ILE A 56 4.52 -3.13 1.20
N LEU A 57 3.21 -2.90 1.00
CA LEU A 57 2.71 -2.22 -0.20
C LEU A 57 3.24 -0.79 -0.33
N VAL A 58 3.36 -0.05 0.77
CA VAL A 58 3.94 1.30 0.72
C VAL A 58 5.46 1.26 0.48
N PHE A 59 6.19 0.24 0.98
CA PHE A 59 7.59 0.04 0.61
C PHE A 59 7.77 -0.21 -0.90
N ASN A 60 6.93 -1.06 -1.50
CA ASN A 60 6.95 -1.30 -2.95
C ASN A 60 6.66 -0.01 -3.73
N SER A 61 5.69 0.78 -3.26
CA SER A 61 5.35 2.08 -3.87
C SER A 61 6.53 3.05 -3.82
N CYS A 62 7.20 3.15 -2.66
CA CYS A 62 8.39 3.98 -2.50
C CYS A 62 9.55 3.55 -3.42
N ALA A 63 9.75 2.24 -3.59
CA ALA A 63 10.76 1.70 -4.49
C ALA A 63 10.49 2.03 -5.97
N GLN A 64 9.21 2.13 -6.36
CA GLN A 64 8.81 2.57 -7.71
C GLN A 64 9.05 4.07 -7.93
N LEU A 65 8.78 4.92 -6.92
CA LEU A 65 8.88 6.39 -7.01
C LEU A 65 10.30 6.94 -7.04
N LYS A 66 11.22 6.35 -6.25
CA LYS A 66 12.63 6.79 -6.13
C LYS A 66 12.78 8.29 -5.81
N THR A 67 11.84 8.88 -5.07
CA THR A 67 11.88 10.28 -4.63
C THR A 67 12.44 10.43 -3.21
N LYS A 68 12.78 11.66 -2.81
CA LYS A 68 13.25 11.95 -1.45
C LYS A 68 12.12 11.75 -0.43
N GLU A 69 10.91 12.11 -0.81
CA GLU A 69 9.69 11.95 -0.02
C GLU A 69 9.42 10.47 0.27
N ALA A 70 9.58 9.62 -0.75
CA ALA A 70 9.51 8.18 -0.60
C ALA A 70 10.58 7.65 0.37
N LEU A 71 11.83 8.14 0.26
CA LEU A 71 12.91 7.75 1.16
C LEU A 71 12.63 8.15 2.63
N ASP A 72 12.14 9.35 2.85
CA ASP A 72 11.84 9.84 4.19
C ASP A 72 10.64 9.08 4.79
N LEU A 73 9.65 8.71 3.96
CA LEU A 73 8.57 7.81 4.35
C LEU A 73 9.10 6.42 4.74
N VAL A 74 9.98 5.83 3.93
CA VAL A 74 10.62 4.54 4.25
C VAL A 74 11.34 4.60 5.59
N LYS A 75 12.13 5.65 5.87
CA LYS A 75 12.83 5.83 7.16
C LYS A 75 11.88 5.99 8.34
N LYS A 76 10.72 6.62 8.13
CA LYS A 76 9.70 6.77 9.17
C LYS A 76 9.07 5.42 9.49
N ILE A 77 8.70 4.66 8.46
CA ILE A 77 8.01 3.38 8.59
C ILE A 77 8.96 2.29 9.07
N SER A 78 10.22 2.29 8.65
CA SER A 78 11.20 1.27 9.03
C SER A 78 11.40 1.16 10.54
N LYS A 79 11.15 2.25 11.29
CA LYS A 79 11.19 2.28 12.76
C LYS A 79 10.00 1.59 13.41
N GLN A 80 8.93 1.36 12.66
CA GLN A 80 7.66 0.80 13.11
C GLN A 80 7.46 -0.62 12.59
N ILE A 81 8.41 -1.16 11.80
CA ILE A 81 8.32 -2.52 11.28
C ILE A 81 8.34 -3.50 12.46
N PRO A 82 7.28 -4.30 12.65
CA PRO A 82 7.32 -5.40 13.58
C PRO A 82 8.22 -6.53 13.03
N GLU A 83 8.91 -7.25 13.93
CA GLU A 83 9.77 -8.39 13.55
C GLU A 83 9.02 -9.49 12.78
N SER A 84 7.68 -9.50 12.87
CA SER A 84 6.78 -10.39 12.13
C SER A 84 6.95 -10.31 10.61
N ILE A 85 7.27 -9.13 10.06
CA ILE A 85 7.47 -8.95 8.62
C ILE A 85 8.66 -9.76 8.10
N TYR A 86 9.76 -9.83 8.88
CA TYR A 86 10.93 -10.64 8.51
C TYR A 86 10.69 -12.15 8.67
N SER A 87 9.68 -12.51 9.44
CA SER A 87 9.38 -13.91 9.81
C SER A 87 8.34 -14.56 8.90
N ASN A 88 7.65 -13.80 8.04
CA ASN A 88 6.59 -14.32 7.18
C ASN A 88 6.92 -14.15 5.68
N PRO A 89 7.65 -15.10 5.07
CA PRO A 89 8.07 -15.01 3.67
C PRO A 89 6.89 -15.01 2.67
N HIS A 90 5.69 -15.45 3.07
CA HIS A 90 4.51 -15.41 2.21
C HIS A 90 3.96 -14.00 1.98
N LEU A 91 4.29 -13.04 2.87
CA LEU A 91 3.92 -11.63 2.67
C LEU A 91 4.64 -11.02 1.46
N PHE A 92 5.84 -11.52 1.12
CA PHE A 92 6.60 -11.06 -0.04
C PHE A 92 6.13 -11.68 -1.36
N THR A 93 5.60 -12.90 -1.35
CA THR A 93 5.15 -13.60 -2.57
C THR A 93 3.73 -13.26 -3.00
N SER A 94 2.95 -12.61 -2.13
CA SER A 94 1.54 -12.25 -2.38
C SER A 94 1.38 -10.88 -3.04
N LEU A 95 2.50 -10.21 -3.33
CA LEU A 95 2.61 -8.90 -3.95
C LEU A 95 2.98 -9.06 -5.42
#